data_AF-A0A182QR55-F1
#
_entry.id   AF-A0A182QR55-F1
#
_cell.length_a   1.000
_cell.length_b   1.000
_cell.length_c   1.000
_cell.angle_alpha   90.00
_cell.angle_beta   90.00
_cell.angle_gamma   90.00
#
_symmetry.space_group_name_H-M   'P 1'
#
loop_
_entity.id
_entity.type
_entity.pdbx_description
1 polymer ?
#
loop_
_entity_poly.entity_id
_entity_poly.type
_entity_poly.pdbx_seq_one_letter_code
_entity_poly.pdbx_strand_id
1 'polypeptide(L)'
;MVERIEDLNLPNTSVTRLIKEAVPAEVKISNECRVALARATSVFVLYLTSAATTAAQQKNHKQLSADHVLKGLEEIEFESFLQPLKAELENFRKMIKSKKDKKIAKSEADNTVEGAVIDLENMEAMQES
;
A
#
# COMPACT_ATOMS: atom_id res chain seq x y z
N MET A 1 -3.45 -23.87 4.19
CA MET A 1 -3.44 -23.93 2.72
C MET A 1 -4.75 -23.31 2.27
N VAL A 2 -4.75 -22.41 1.30
CA VAL A 2 -6.01 -21.89 0.74
C VAL A 2 -6.63 -23.05 -0.04
N GLU A 3 -7.78 -23.54 0.40
CA GLU A 3 -8.40 -24.71 -0.22
C GLU A 3 -9.37 -24.31 -1.32
N ARG A 4 -9.97 -23.12 -1.24
CA ARG A 4 -10.93 -22.62 -2.22
C ARG A 4 -10.76 -21.11 -2.47
N ILE A 5 -11.13 -20.66 -3.67
CA ILE A 5 -11.06 -19.23 -4.05
C ILE A 5 -11.96 -18.39 -3.15
N GLU A 6 -13.05 -18.97 -2.66
CA GLU A 6 -13.96 -18.32 -1.72
C GLU A 6 -13.30 -17.92 -0.39
N ASP A 7 -12.25 -18.63 0.02
CA ASP A 7 -11.50 -18.33 1.24
C ASP A 7 -10.60 -17.07 1.06
N LEU A 8 -10.41 -16.60 -0.17
CA LEU A 8 -9.68 -15.38 -0.53
C LEU A 8 -10.59 -14.17 -0.75
N ASN A 9 -11.91 -14.34 -0.59
CA ASN A 9 -12.85 -13.25 -0.85
C ASN A 9 -12.60 -12.07 0.07
N LEU A 10 -12.52 -10.89 -0.53
CA LEU A 10 -12.48 -9.62 0.20
C LEU A 10 -13.80 -9.39 0.95
N PRO A 11 -13.81 -8.53 1.98
CA PRO A 11 -15.04 -8.18 2.69
C PRO A 11 -16.13 -7.68 1.72
N ASN A 12 -17.30 -8.34 1.74
CA ASN A 12 -18.42 -8.03 0.86
C ASN A 12 -18.86 -6.56 0.95
N THR A 13 -18.70 -5.93 2.11
CA THR A 13 -18.98 -4.51 2.33
C THR A 13 -18.09 -3.62 1.46
N SER A 14 -16.79 -3.91 1.41
CA SER A 14 -15.82 -3.15 0.60
C SER A 14 -16.10 -3.30 -0.88
N VAL A 15 -16.33 -4.53 -1.34
CA VAL A 15 -16.67 -4.83 -2.74
C VAL A 15 -17.98 -4.12 -3.12
N THR A 16 -19.02 -4.24 -2.30
CA THR A 16 -20.32 -3.59 -2.52
C THR A 16 -20.20 -2.07 -2.62
N ARG A 17 -19.39 -1.43 -1.77
CA ARG A 17 -19.17 0.02 -1.81
C ARG A 17 -18.54 0.44 -3.13
N LEU A 18 -17.49 -0.25 -3.57
CA LEU A 18 -16.80 0.05 -4.83
C LEU A 18 -17.70 -0.14 -6.05
N ILE A 19 -18.55 -1.18 -6.07
CA ILE A 19 -19.50 -1.40 -7.18
C ILE A 19 -20.48 -0.22 -7.28
N LYS A 20 -21.01 0.24 -6.14
CA LYS A 20 -21.94 1.39 -6.11
C LYS A 20 -21.27 2.69 -6.55
N GLU A 21 -20.00 2.89 -6.21
CA GLU A 21 -19.24 4.08 -6.65
C GLU A 21 -18.96 4.06 -8.16
N ALA A 22 -18.94 2.88 -8.78
CA ALA A 22 -18.69 2.71 -10.22
C ALA A 22 -19.95 2.85 -11.10
N VAL A 23 -21.14 2.96 -10.51
CA VAL A 23 -22.41 3.01 -11.26
C VAL A 23 -23.30 4.16 -10.76
N PRO A 24 -24.27 4.64 -11.57
CA PRO A 24 -25.26 5.62 -11.10
C PRO A 24 -26.08 5.14 -9.90
N ALA A 25 -26.51 6.06 -9.05
CA ALA A 25 -27.21 5.76 -7.79
C ALA A 25 -28.53 5.00 -7.97
N GLU A 26 -29.16 5.13 -9.14
CA GLU A 26 -30.44 4.51 -9.48
C GLU A 26 -30.28 3.03 -9.85
N VAL A 27 -29.06 2.57 -10.13
CA VAL A 27 -28.79 1.20 -10.56
C VAL A 27 -28.92 0.22 -9.40
N LYS A 28 -29.83 -0.74 -9.55
CA LYS A 28 -29.99 -1.86 -8.62
C LYS A 28 -28.95 -2.95 -8.92
N ILE A 29 -28.20 -3.34 -7.89
CA ILE A 29 -27.18 -4.39 -7.97
C ILE A 29 -27.72 -5.66 -7.30
N SER A 30 -27.84 -6.75 -8.06
CA SER A 30 -28.30 -8.04 -7.54
C SER A 30 -27.30 -8.70 -6.60
N ASN A 31 -27.73 -9.69 -5.83
CA ASN A 31 -26.83 -10.43 -4.94
C ASN A 31 -25.81 -11.27 -5.73
N GLU A 32 -26.25 -11.85 -6.84
CA GLU A 32 -25.44 -12.67 -7.74
C GLU A 32 -24.29 -11.83 -8.33
N CYS A 33 -24.55 -10.57 -8.69
CA CYS A 33 -23.52 -9.65 -9.17
C CYS A 33 -22.45 -9.39 -8.11
N ARG A 34 -22.84 -9.19 -6.84
CA ARG A 34 -21.90 -8.98 -5.73
C ARG A 34 -21.01 -10.19 -5.51
N VAL A 35 -21.59 -11.40 -5.51
CA VAL A 35 -20.85 -12.66 -5.34
C VAL A 35 -19.91 -12.89 -6.52
N ALA A 36 -20.38 -12.65 -7.74
CA ALA A 36 -19.55 -12.78 -8.94
C ALA A 36 -18.35 -11.83 -8.91
N LEU A 37 -18.56 -10.56 -8.55
CA LEU A 37 -17.48 -9.57 -8.48
C LEU A 37 -16.53 -9.83 -7.31
N ALA A 38 -17.01 -10.32 -6.17
CA ALA A 38 -16.15 -10.74 -5.06
C ALA A 38 -15.18 -11.86 -5.51
N ARG A 39 -15.71 -12.89 -6.18
CA ARG A 39 -14.88 -13.98 -6.74
C ARG A 39 -13.93 -13.48 -7.83
N ALA A 40 -14.43 -12.67 -8.77
CA ALA A 40 -13.63 -12.11 -9.84
C ALA A 40 -12.48 -11.26 -9.32
N THR A 41 -12.68 -10.53 -8.22
CA THR A 41 -11.63 -9.75 -7.56
C THR A 41 -10.52 -10.65 -7.01
N SER A 42 -10.89 -11.75 -6.33
CA SER A 42 -9.92 -12.74 -5.85
C SER A 42 -9.10 -13.34 -7.00
N VAL A 43 -9.79 -13.71 -8.08
CA VAL A 43 -9.15 -14.24 -9.30
C VAL A 43 -8.23 -13.21 -9.95
N PHE A 44 -8.65 -11.95 -10.01
CA PHE A 44 -7.83 -10.85 -10.56
C PHE A 44 -6.52 -10.68 -9.78
N VAL A 45 -6.59 -10.67 -8.44
CA VAL A 45 -5.38 -10.56 -7.60
C VAL A 45 -4.43 -11.73 -7.86
N LEU A 46 -4.95 -12.95 -7.94
CA LEU A 46 -4.14 -14.14 -8.24
C LEU A 46 -3.53 -14.08 -9.64
N TYR A 47 -4.32 -13.68 -10.64
CA TYR A 47 -3.88 -13.58 -12.02
C TYR A 47 -2.79 -12.53 -12.20
N LEU A 48 -2.98 -11.32 -11.66
CA LEU A 48 -1.98 -10.27 -11.68
C LEU A 48 -0.71 -10.67 -10.91
N THR A 49 -0.86 -11.34 -9.76
CA THR A 49 0.28 -11.84 -8.98
C THR A 49 1.10 -12.84 -9.79
N SER A 50 0.43 -13.73 -10.53
CA SER A 50 1.07 -14.69 -11.42
C SER A 50 1.86 -13.99 -12.53
N ALA A 51 1.24 -13.04 -13.25
CA ALA A 51 1.90 -12.27 -14.31
C ALA A 51 3.10 -11.47 -13.78
N ALA A 52 2.92 -10.76 -12.67
CA ALA A 52 4.01 -10.02 -12.02
C ALA A 52 5.16 -10.96 -11.58
N THR A 53 4.85 -12.18 -11.13
CA THR A 53 5.86 -13.17 -10.76
C THR A 53 6.64 -13.63 -11.98
N THR A 54 5.99 -13.88 -13.11
CA THR A 54 6.65 -14.18 -14.38
C THR A 54 7.56 -13.03 -14.81
N ALA A 55 7.10 -11.78 -14.74
CA ALA A 55 7.93 -10.60 -15.06
C ALA A 55 9.17 -10.47 -14.14
N ALA A 56 9.04 -10.81 -12.85
CA ALA A 56 10.17 -10.83 -11.91
C ALA A 56 11.17 -11.93 -12.25
N GLN A 57 10.69 -13.14 -12.57
CA GLN A 57 11.51 -14.29 -12.95
C GLN A 57 12.29 -14.03 -14.23
N GLN A 58 11.68 -13.41 -15.24
CA GLN A 58 12.38 -13.00 -16.48
C GLN A 58 13.55 -12.06 -16.21
N LYS A 59 13.50 -11.27 -15.13
CA LYS A 59 14.59 -10.40 -14.68
C LYS A 59 15.54 -11.05 -13.65
N ASN A 60 15.39 -12.35 -13.38
CA ASN A 60 16.12 -13.08 -12.34
C ASN A 60 15.96 -12.49 -10.93
N HIS A 61 14.86 -11.79 -10.66
CA HIS A 61 14.58 -11.21 -9.36
C HIS A 61 13.83 -12.23 -8.48
N LYS A 62 14.32 -12.43 -7.25
CA LYS A 62 13.69 -13.33 -6.26
C LYS A 62 12.52 -12.68 -5.50
N GLN A 63 12.34 -11.36 -5.64
CA GLN A 63 11.31 -10.60 -4.95
C GLN A 63 10.48 -9.80 -5.96
N LEU A 64 9.19 -9.66 -5.65
CA LEU A 64 8.29 -8.78 -6.40
C LEU A 64 8.57 -7.32 -6.05
N SER A 65 8.61 -6.47 -7.08
CA SER A 65 8.73 -5.02 -6.98
C SER A 65 7.52 -4.38 -7.69
N ALA A 66 7.31 -3.09 -7.46
CA ALA A 66 6.22 -2.37 -8.11
C ALA A 66 6.35 -2.37 -9.65
N ASP A 67 7.58 -2.36 -10.17
CA ASP A 67 7.83 -2.42 -11.62
C ASP A 67 7.38 -3.75 -12.21
N HIS A 68 7.50 -4.85 -11.47
CA HIS A 68 6.99 -6.16 -11.90
C HIS A 68 5.46 -6.17 -11.94
N VAL A 69 4.80 -5.53 -10.97
CA VAL A 69 3.33 -5.41 -10.95
C VAL A 69 2.83 -4.56 -12.12
N LEU A 70 3.49 -3.43 -12.39
CA LEU A 70 3.17 -2.59 -13.54
C LEU A 70 3.39 -3.33 -14.87
N LYS A 71 4.47 -4.13 -14.97
CA LYS A 71 4.70 -4.98 -16.14
C LYS A 71 3.65 -6.06 -16.28
N GLY A 72 3.27 -6.70 -15.17
CA GLY A 72 2.19 -7.68 -15.14
C GLY A 72 0.89 -7.09 -15.67
N LEU A 73 0.53 -5.86 -15.29
CA LEU A 73 -0.65 -5.15 -15.80
C LEU A 73 -0.61 -4.92 -17.32
N GLU A 74 0.56 -4.64 -17.90
CA GLU A 74 0.73 -4.60 -19.37
C GLU A 74 0.51 -5.98 -20.00
N GLU A 75 1.06 -7.03 -19.40
CA GLU A 75 0.95 -8.41 -19.95
C GLU A 75 -0.47 -8.96 -19.91
N ILE A 76 -1.29 -8.50 -18.97
CA ILE A 76 -2.69 -8.91 -18.85
C ILE A 76 -3.67 -7.93 -19.53
N GLU A 77 -3.16 -6.97 -20.31
CA GLU A 77 -3.96 -6.00 -21.10
C GLU A 77 -4.79 -5.02 -20.24
N PHE A 78 -4.23 -4.59 -19.10
CA PHE A 78 -4.81 -3.57 -18.21
C PHE A 78 -4.01 -2.24 -18.25
N GLU A 79 -3.56 -1.81 -19.43
CA GLU A 79 -2.68 -0.64 -19.59
C GLU A 79 -3.33 0.68 -19.12
N SER A 80 -4.65 0.75 -19.18
CA SER A 80 -5.43 1.89 -18.67
C SER A 80 -5.17 2.16 -17.18
N PHE A 81 -4.71 1.15 -16.42
CA PHE A 81 -4.43 1.29 -14.99
C PHE A 81 -3.03 1.88 -14.74
N LEU A 82 -2.11 1.85 -15.71
CA LEU A 82 -0.71 2.17 -15.48
C LEU A 82 -0.48 3.63 -15.08
N GLN A 83 -1.12 4.56 -15.78
CA GLN A 83 -1.00 6.00 -15.51
C GLN A 83 -1.49 6.36 -14.09
N PRO A 84 -2.74 6.04 -13.70
CA PRO A 84 -3.21 6.35 -12.35
C PRO A 84 -2.38 5.65 -11.27
N LEU A 85 -1.95 4.41 -11.50
CA LEU A 85 -1.17 3.66 -10.51
C LEU A 85 0.25 4.20 -10.33
N LYS A 86 0.90 4.67 -11.41
CA LYS A 86 2.20 5.34 -11.35
C LYS A 86 2.14 6.64 -10.54
N ALA A 87 1.08 7.44 -10.75
CA ALA A 87 0.85 8.66 -9.98
C ALA A 87 0.65 8.34 -8.49
N GLU A 88 -0.18 7.35 -8.16
CA GLU A 88 -0.43 6.96 -6.77
C GLU A 88 0.82 6.37 -6.09
N LEU A 89 1.63 5.60 -6.83
CA LEU A 89 2.91 5.09 -6.35
C LEU A 89 3.90 6.21 -6.02
N GLU A 90 3.95 7.28 -6.82
CA GLU A 90 4.77 8.45 -6.53
C GLU A 90 4.28 9.15 -5.24
N ASN A 91 2.98 9.34 -5.08
CA ASN A 91 2.37 9.91 -3.88
C ASN A 91 2.68 9.07 -2.63
N PHE A 92 2.55 7.74 -2.75
CA PHE A 92 2.90 6.81 -1.67
C PHE A 92 4.37 6.96 -1.25
N ARG A 93 5.31 7.01 -2.20
CA ARG A 93 6.74 7.20 -1.91
C ARG A 93 7.00 8.54 -1.19
N LYS A 94 6.37 9.63 -1.63
CA LYS A 94 6.45 10.95 -0.96
C LYS A 94 5.92 10.90 0.47
N MET A 95 4.79 10.22 0.68
CA MET A 95 4.19 10.05 2.01
C MET A 95 5.12 9.26 2.95
N ILE A 96 5.70 8.16 2.48
CA ILE A 96 6.63 7.34 3.29
C ILE A 96 7.88 8.14 3.65
N LYS A 97 8.45 8.88 2.70
CA LYS A 97 9.60 9.76 2.96
C LYS A 97 9.26 10.81 4.01
N SER A 98 8.14 11.51 3.86
CA SER A 98 7.69 12.53 4.83
C SER A 98 7.48 11.96 6.24
N LYS A 99 6.95 10.74 6.38
CA LYS A 99 6.81 10.08 7.69
C LYS A 99 8.17 9.77 8.32
N LYS A 100 9.15 9.34 7.50
CA LYS A 100 10.52 9.09 7.97
C LYS A 100 11.19 10.38 8.42
N ASP A 101 11.08 11.45 7.63
CA ASP A 101 11.67 12.75 7.93
C ASP A 101 11.07 13.33 9.23
N LYS A 102 9.75 13.22 9.43
CA LYS A 102 9.10 13.59 10.70
C LYS A 102 9.58 12.77 11.90
N LYS A 103 9.85 11.47 11.71
CA LYS A 103 10.38 10.63 12.79
C LYS A 103 11.81 11.02 13.16
N ILE A 104 12.64 11.33 12.16
CA ILE A 104 14.02 11.79 12.37
C ILE A 104 14.03 13.15 13.08
N ALA A 105 13.23 14.11 12.59
CA ALA A 105 13.11 15.43 13.22
C ALA A 105 12.61 15.34 14.68
N LYS A 106 11.72 14.40 14.99
CA LYS A 106 11.28 14.16 16.37
C LYS A 106 12.39 13.56 17.25
N SER A 107 13.17 12.60 16.74
CA SER A 107 14.30 12.04 17.50
C SER A 107 15.45 13.02 17.69
N GLU A 108 15.69 13.90 16.72
CA GLU A 108 16.70 14.96 16.84
C GLU A 108 16.24 16.01 17.87
N ALA A 109 14.96 16.39 17.85
CA ALA A 109 14.39 17.29 18.86
C ALA A 109 14.46 16.71 20.28
N ASP A 110 14.06 15.45 20.49
CA ASP A 110 14.15 14.80 21.81
C ASP A 110 15.61 14.75 22.31
N ASN A 111 16.56 14.38 21.45
CA ASN A 111 17.98 14.34 21.84
C ASN A 111 18.56 15.72 22.16
N THR A 112 18.15 16.79 21.44
CA THR A 112 18.60 18.15 21.76
C THR A 112 18.03 18.68 23.07
N VAL A 113 16.79 18.31 23.40
CA VAL A 113 16.19 18.72 24.67
C VAL A 113 16.89 17.99 25.81
N GLU A 114 17.08 16.66 25.71
CA GLU A 114 17.76 15.84 26.73
C GLU A 114 19.21 16.31 26.97
N GLY A 115 19.95 16.62 25.90
CA GLY A 115 21.30 17.20 26.01
C GLY A 115 21.29 18.56 26.74
N ALA A 116 20.33 19.43 26.43
CA ALA A 116 20.23 20.74 27.09
C ALA A 116 19.84 20.65 28.57
N VAL A 117 19.05 19.65 29.00
CA VAL A 117 18.71 19.46 30.43
C VAL A 117 19.94 19.00 31.22
N ILE A 118 20.71 18.07 30.65
CA ILE A 118 21.95 17.55 31.26
C ILE A 118 22.98 18.68 31.41
N ASP A 119 23.12 19.55 30.40
CA ASP A 119 24.04 20.68 30.46
C ASP A 119 23.62 21.71 31.52
N LEU A 120 22.32 21.95 31.71
CA LEU A 120 21.81 22.83 32.78
C LEU A 120 22.07 22.25 34.17
N GLU A 121 21.77 20.96 34.40
CA GLU A 121 22.00 20.29 35.69
C GLU A 121 23.48 20.32 36.09
N ASN A 122 24.39 20.13 35.12
CA ASN A 122 25.83 20.20 35.36
C ASN A 122 26.31 21.62 35.66
N MET A 123 25.73 22.65 35.02
CA MET A 123 26.06 24.05 35.33
C MET A 123 25.56 24.46 36.72
N GLU A 124 24.38 24.01 37.13
CA GLU A 124 23.84 24.28 38.48
C GLU A 124 24.69 23.63 39.57
N ALA A 125 25.13 22.37 39.36
CA ALA A 125 26.01 21.67 40.30
C ALA A 125 27.39 22.34 40.48
N MET A 126 27.90 23.05 39.47
CA MET A 126 29.16 23.81 39.55
C MET A 126 29.04 25.12 40.32
N GLN A 127 27.83 25.66 40.53
CA GLN A 127 27.63 26.90 41.28
C GLN A 127 27.47 26.68 42.80
N GLU A 128 27.20 25.44 43.23
CA GLU A 128 27.04 25.06 44.64
C GLU A 128 28.33 24.51 45.30
N SER A 129 29.43 24.44 44.54
CA SER A 129 30.77 23.98 45.01
C SER A 129 31.72 25.13 45.30
#